data_AF-A0A8T1S851-F1
#
_entry.id   AF-A0A8T1S851-F1
#
_cell.length_a   1.000
_cell.length_b   1.000
_cell.length_c   1.000
_cell.angle_alpha   90.00
_cell.angle_beta   90.00
_cell.angle_gamma   90.00
#
_symmetry.space_group_name_H-M   'P 1'
#
loop_
_entity.id
_entity.type
_entity.pdbx_description
1 polymer ?
#
loop_
_entity_poly.entity_id
_entity_poly.type
_entity_poly.pdbx_seq_one_letter_code
_entity_poly.pdbx_strand_id
1 'polypeptide(L)' 'MQNQAWYAGSCDRHLAESVLQGVNKDSAFMVRQSSGQGWNQPFTLAVLYKGHVYNIPIRYLESSRQYTLGKDGKSREE' A
#
# COMPACT_ATOMS: atom_id res chain seq x y z
N MET A 1 11.99 -8.44 -2.63
CA MET A 1 10.51 -8.52 -2.49
C MET A 1 9.84 -9.56 -3.40
N GLN A 2 10.43 -9.95 -4.54
CA GLN A 2 9.72 -10.73 -5.58
C GLN A 2 9.19 -12.13 -5.15
N ASN A 3 9.73 -12.75 -4.10
CA ASN A 3 9.27 -14.06 -3.60
C ASN A 3 8.41 -13.97 -2.32
N GLN A 4 7.89 -12.79 -1.99
CA GLN A 4 7.06 -12.62 -0.81
C GLN A 4 5.59 -12.84 -1.15
N ALA A 5 4.90 -13.71 -0.41
CA ALA A 5 3.49 -14.05 -0.66
C ALA A 5 2.53 -12.85 -0.56
N TRP A 6 2.96 -11.78 0.13
CA TRP A 6 2.22 -10.53 0.31
C TRP A 6 2.55 -9.45 -0.75
N TYR A 7 3.51 -9.69 -1.63
CA TYR A 7 3.90 -8.74 -2.68
C TYR A 7 3.17 -9.05 -3.99
N ALA A 8 2.34 -8.11 -4.45
CA ALA A 8 1.47 -8.25 -5.61
C ALA A 8 2.04 -7.63 -6.90
N GLY A 9 3.31 -7.19 -6.89
CA GLY A 9 3.95 -6.65 -8.09
C GLY A 9 3.20 -5.46 -8.68
N SER A 10 3.03 -5.45 -10.01
CA SER A 10 2.33 -4.41 -10.77
C SER A 10 0.80 -4.51 -10.71
N CYS A 11 0.24 -5.25 -9.75
CA CYS A 11 -1.20 -5.36 -9.54
C CYS A 11 -1.85 -3.97 -9.47
N ASP A 12 -2.92 -3.79 -10.24
CA ASP A 12 -3.65 -2.54 -10.26
C ASP A 12 -4.50 -2.34 -9.00
N ARG A 13 -4.92 -1.11 -8.77
CA ARG A 13 -5.69 -0.74 -7.59
C ARG A 13 -7.04 -1.47 -7.50
N HIS A 14 -7.76 -1.59 -8.60
CA HIS A 14 -9.12 -2.15 -8.60
C HIS A 14 -9.07 -3.67 -8.36
N LEU A 15 -8.10 -4.36 -8.96
CA LEU A 15 -7.88 -5.78 -8.71
C LEU A 15 -7.50 -6.03 -7.24
N ALA A 16 -6.60 -5.21 -6.67
CA ALA A 16 -6.25 -5.31 -5.25
C ALA A 16 -7.46 -5.12 -4.33
N GLU A 17 -8.32 -4.13 -4.62
CA GLU A 17 -9.55 -3.87 -3.86
C GLU A 17 -10.52 -5.05 -3.97
N SER A 18 -10.76 -5.57 -5.18
CA SER A 18 -11.63 -6.72 -5.43
C SER A 18 -11.15 -7.98 -4.72
N VAL A 19 -9.86 -8.30 -4.79
CA VAL A 19 -9.27 -9.47 -4.13
C VAL A 19 -9.39 -9.37 -2.61
N LEU A 20 -9.04 -8.21 -2.03
CA LEU A 20 -9.12 -8.03 -0.58
C LEU A 20 -10.56 -8.10 -0.07
N GLN A 21 -11.51 -7.47 -0.77
CA GLN A 21 -12.93 -7.56 -0.45
C GLN A 21 -13.48 -8.99 -0.62
N GLY A 22 -13.04 -9.72 -1.64
CA GLY A 22 -13.44 -11.12 -1.86
C GLY A 22 -12.93 -12.06 -0.77
N VAL A 23 -11.73 -11.83 -0.25
CA VAL A 23 -11.19 -12.57 0.92
C VAL A 23 -11.99 -12.24 2.19
N ASN A 24 -12.51 -11.01 2.30
CA ASN A 24 -13.35 -10.52 3.40
C ASN A 24 -12.83 -10.86 4.80
N LYS A 25 -11.51 -10.78 4.97
CA LYS A 25 -10.83 -11.03 6.25
C LYS A 25 -10.19 -9.73 6.73
N ASP A 26 -10.62 -9.26 7.89
CA ASP A 26 -10.03 -8.08 8.50
C ASP A 26 -8.51 -8.25 8.64
N SER A 27 -7.79 -7.15 8.36
CA SER A 27 -6.33 -7.09 8.30
C SER A 27 -5.68 -7.86 7.16
N ALA A 28 -6.43 -8.40 6.19
CA ALA A 28 -5.86 -8.89 4.94
C ALA A 28 -5.16 -7.75 4.20
N PHE A 29 -3.96 -7.99 3.68
CA PHE A 29 -3.14 -6.96 3.08
C PHE A 29 -2.29 -7.46 1.91
N MET A 30 -1.83 -6.53 1.07
CA MET A 30 -0.80 -6.76 0.07
C MET A 30 -0.02 -5.48 -0.22
N VAL A 31 1.21 -5.61 -0.69
CA VAL A 31 2.03 -4.51 -1.19
C VAL A 31 2.10 -4.58 -2.71
N ARG A 32 1.75 -3.49 -3.39
CA ARG A 32 1.80 -3.36 -4.85
C ARG A 32 2.65 -2.17 -5.29
N GLN A 33 3.08 -2.16 -6.55
CA GLN A 33 3.72 -0.99 -7.15
C GLN A 33 2.71 0.17 -7.25
N SER A 34 3.20 1.39 -7.04
CA SER A 34 2.41 2.60 -7.26
C SER A 34 2.26 2.87 -8.75
N SER A 35 1.07 3.30 -9.19
CA SER A 35 0.73 3.49 -10.60
C SER A 35 1.11 4.85 -11.20
N GLY A 36 1.75 5.77 -10.44
CA GLY A 36 2.07 7.11 -10.99
C GLY A 36 2.66 8.13 -10.02
N GLN A 37 3.40 7.72 -8.99
CA GLN A 37 3.88 8.62 -7.92
C GLN A 37 5.42 8.77 -7.89
N GLY A 38 6.10 8.40 -8.97
CA GLY A 38 7.55 8.54 -9.11
C GLY A 38 8.36 7.70 -8.13
N TRP A 39 9.66 7.95 -8.10
CA TRP A 39 10.63 7.20 -7.29
C TRP A 39 10.45 7.39 -5.78
N ASN A 40 9.85 8.49 -5.35
CA ASN A 40 9.60 8.80 -3.93
C ASN A 40 8.46 7.97 -3.31
N GLN A 41 7.56 7.40 -4.12
CA GLN A 41 6.50 6.50 -3.65
C GLN A 41 6.46 5.24 -4.51
N PRO A 42 7.44 4.34 -4.37
CA PRO A 42 7.54 3.17 -5.25
C PRO A 42 6.43 2.15 -5.02
N PHE A 43 5.84 2.11 -3.81
CA PHE A 43 4.84 1.10 -3.45
C PHE A 43 3.60 1.69 -2.76
N THR A 44 2.56 0.88 -2.69
CA THR A 44 1.32 1.13 -1.94
C THR A 44 0.97 -0.11 -1.15
N LEU A 45 0.67 0.07 0.15
CA LEU A 45 0.09 -0.95 1.01
C LEU A 45 -1.44 -0.89 0.86
N ALA A 46 -2.04 -1.96 0.38
CA ALA A 46 -3.50 -2.14 0.39
C ALA A 46 -3.87 -3.03 1.58
N VAL A 47 -4.78 -2.57 2.44
CA VAL A 47 -5.24 -3.32 3.62
C VAL A 47 -6.76 -3.24 3.75
N LEU A 48 -7.41 -4.39 3.96
CA LEU A 48 -8.81 -4.46 4.32
C LEU A 48 -8.96 -4.25 5.83
N TYR A 49 -9.77 -3.26 6.21
CA TYR A 49 -10.12 -3.02 7.60
C TYR A 49 -11.57 -2.55 7.68
N LYS A 50 -12.38 -3.26 8.47
CA LYS A 50 -13.81 -2.92 8.69
C LYS A 50 -14.59 -2.76 7.37
N GLY A 51 -14.37 -3.67 6.43
CA GLY A 51 -15.06 -3.67 5.12
C GLY A 51 -14.54 -2.64 4.11
N HIS A 52 -13.52 -1.85 4.46
CA HIS A 52 -12.93 -0.86 3.57
C HIS A 52 -11.48 -1.18 3.24
N VAL A 53 -11.10 -1.03 1.97
CA VAL A 53 -9.71 -1.18 1.53
C VAL A 53 -9.00 0.17 1.57
N TYR A 54 -8.01 0.29 2.44
CA TYR A 54 -7.18 1.47 2.57
C TYR A 54 -5.93 1.33 1.69
N ASN A 55 -5.68 2.31 0.85
CA ASN A 55 -4.49 2.40 0.00
C ASN A 55 -3.50 3.39 0.63
N ILE A 56 -2.54 2.87 1.39
CA ILE A 56 -1.56 3.66 2.13
C ILE A 56 -0.27 3.76 1.30
N PRO A 57 0.18 4.97 0.91
CA PRO A 57 1.45 5.17 0.23
C PRO A 57 2.63 4.61 1.05
N ILE A 58 3.54 3.89 0.40
CA ILE A 58 4.85 3.56 0.96
C ILE A 58 5.88 4.38 0.20
N ARG A 59 6.61 5.22 0.95
CA ARG A 59 7.49 6.24 0.38
C ARG A 59 8.91 6.02 0.79
N TYR A 60 9.83 6.31 -0.11
CA TYR A 60 11.26 6.19 0.13
C TYR A 60 11.84 7.55 0.48
N LEU A 61 12.42 7.67 1.67
CA LEU A 61 13.13 8.85 2.13
C LEU A 61 14.62 8.65 1.85
N GLU A 62 15.14 9.34 0.82
CA GLU A 62 16.52 9.16 0.38
C GLU A 62 17.54 9.58 1.44
N SER A 63 17.25 10.64 2.21
CA SER A 63 18.15 11.17 3.24
C SER A 63 18.46 10.17 4.36
N SER A 64 17.47 9.37 4.78
CA SER A 64 17.63 8.34 5.80
C SER A 64 17.71 6.92 5.23
N ARG A 65 17.52 6.75 3.92
CA ARG A 65 17.40 5.45 3.23
C ARG A 65 16.35 4.53 3.85
N GLN A 66 15.23 5.11 4.28
CA GLN A 66 14.14 4.40 4.94
C GLN A 66 12.83 4.48 4.16
N TYR A 67 11.92 3.57 4.47
CA TYR A 67 10.55 3.63 3.98
C TYR A 67 9.61 4.18 5.06
N THR A 68 8.67 5.03 4.64
CA THR A 68 7.64 5.61 5.50
C THR A 68 6.25 5.34 4.93
N LEU A 69 5.24 5.28 5.80
CA LEU A 69 3.84 5.10 5.41
C LEU A 69 3.08 6.42 5.44
N GLY A 70 2.08 6.55 4.56
CA GLY A 70 1.21 7.72 4.51
C GLY A 70 1.73 8.83 3.59
N LYS A 71 1.10 10.01 3.63
CA LYS A 71 1.49 11.20 2.86
C LYS A 71 2.38 12.12 3.71
N ASP A 72 3.20 12.96 3.07
CA ASP A 72 3.96 13.99 3.79
C ASP A 72 2.99 15.02 4.33
N GLY A 73 3.11 15.33 5.61
CA GLY A 73 2.56 16.54 6.19
C GLY A 73 1.05 16.70 6.03
N LYS A 74 0.26 15.80 6.64
CA LYS A 74 -0.85 16.19 7.52
C LYS A 74 -1.00 15.09 8.57
N SER A 75 -0.37 15.29 9.72
CA SER A 75 -0.86 14.68 10.95
C SER A 75 -2.30 15.16 11.10
N ARG A 76 -3.26 14.28 10.82
CA ARG A 76 -4.58 14.44 11.41
C ARG A 76 -4.46 13.76 12.76
N GLU A 77 -4.00 14.53 13.75
CA GLU A 77 -4.28 14.23 15.14
C GLU A 77 -5.81 14.17 15.25
N GLU A 78 -6.33 13.01 15.64
CA GLU A 78 -7.69 12.87 16.15
C GLU A 78 -7.66 13.03 17.66
#